data_AF-A0A967JT24-F1
#
_entry.id   AF-A0A967JT24-F1
#
_cell.length_a   1.000
_cell.length_b   1.000
_cell.length_c   1.000
_cell.angle_alpha   90.00
_cell.angle_beta   90.00
_cell.angle_gamma   90.00
#
_symmetry.space_group_name_H-M   'P 1'
#
loop_
_entity.id
_entity.type
_entity.pdbx_description
1 polymer ?
#
loop_
_entity_poly.entity_id
_entity_poly.type
_entity_poly.pdbx_seq_one_letter_code
_entity_poly.pdbx_strand_id
1 'polypeptide(L)'
;MAEREAVKPAPALGRRFRGYLPVVVDVETGGFNPRTDALLEAAAVLVWMDDAGYLHRGATHARHVLPFEGANLDPDSLAVTGIDPWHPFRRAVPEAEALRDLFRPIRQAVRESGCNRAILVGHNAFFDLNVINAAVERTGVKRNPFHPFSCFDTVTLAGV
;
A
#
# COMPACT_ATOMS: atom_id res chain seq x y z
N MET A 1 -17.12 34.48 -30.12
CA MET A 1 -17.31 33.03 -29.89
C MET A 1 -16.20 32.58 -28.98
N ALA A 2 -16.50 32.16 -27.76
CA ALA A 2 -15.48 31.68 -26.83
C ALA A 2 -15.07 30.27 -27.25
N GLU A 3 -13.77 30.06 -27.52
CA GLU A 3 -13.20 28.73 -27.67
C GLU A 3 -13.52 27.92 -26.42
N ARG A 4 -14.25 26.82 -26.61
CA ARG A 4 -14.39 25.81 -25.57
C ARG A 4 -13.04 25.12 -25.46
N GLU A 5 -12.35 25.30 -24.34
CA GLU A 5 -11.20 24.48 -23.98
C GLU A 5 -11.58 23.00 -24.15
N ALA A 6 -10.84 22.29 -25.01
CA ALA A 6 -11.03 20.86 -25.21
C ALA A 6 -10.77 20.15 -23.87
N VAL A 7 -11.81 19.51 -23.32
CA VAL A 7 -11.69 18.73 -22.08
C VAL A 7 -10.65 17.64 -22.31
N LYS A 8 -9.49 17.75 -21.65
CA LYS A 8 -8.45 16.73 -21.69
C LYS A 8 -9.07 15.39 -21.31
N PRO A 9 -8.96 14.34 -22.15
CA PRO A 9 -9.56 13.06 -21.83
C PRO A 9 -9.01 12.57 -20.49
N ALA A 10 -9.91 12.09 -19.62
CA ALA A 10 -9.50 11.55 -18.33
C ALA A 10 -8.47 10.43 -18.55
N PRO A 11 -7.42 10.33 -17.71
CA PRO A 11 -6.37 9.32 -17.90
C PRO A 11 -6.97 7.91 -17.99
N ALA A 12 -6.44 7.08 -18.89
CA ALA A 12 -6.99 5.77 -19.21
C ALA A 12 -7.13 4.87 -17.97
N LEU A 13 -6.15 4.93 -17.05
CA LEU A 13 -6.16 4.14 -15.81
C LEU A 13 -7.36 4.47 -14.90
N GLY A 14 -7.74 5.74 -14.76
CA GLY A 14 -8.91 6.16 -13.99
C GLY A 14 -10.22 5.54 -14.47
N ARG A 15 -10.29 5.14 -15.75
CA ARG A 15 -11.46 4.47 -16.34
C ARG A 15 -11.42 2.94 -16.23
N ARG A 16 -10.22 2.34 -16.09
CA ARG A 16 -10.03 0.88 -16.13
C ARG A 16 -10.64 0.13 -14.93
N PHE A 17 -10.56 0.72 -13.74
CA PHE A 17 -10.99 0.10 -12.47
C PHE A 17 -12.01 0.98 -11.73
N ARG A 18 -12.93 1.61 -12.47
CA ARG A 18 -14.00 2.47 -11.91
C ARG A 18 -13.47 3.56 -10.97
N GLY A 19 -12.36 4.20 -11.32
CA GLY A 19 -11.73 5.26 -10.53
C GLY A 19 -10.82 4.78 -9.41
N TYR A 20 -10.51 3.49 -9.30
CA TYR A 20 -9.48 3.01 -8.37
C TYR A 20 -8.10 2.94 -9.02
N LEU A 21 -7.08 3.42 -8.29
CA LEU A 21 -5.67 3.20 -8.62
C LEU A 21 -5.20 1.89 -7.95
N PRO A 22 -4.84 0.84 -8.70
CA PRO A 22 -4.21 -0.33 -8.11
C PRO A 22 -2.83 0.04 -7.55
N VAL A 23 -2.56 -0.35 -6.31
CA VAL A 23 -1.24 -0.22 -5.68
C VAL A 23 -0.89 -1.57 -5.09
N VAL A 24 0.20 -2.18 -5.57
CA VAL A 24 0.68 -3.45 -5.03
C VAL A 24 1.31 -3.20 -3.67
N VAL A 25 0.88 -3.94 -2.65
CA VAL A 25 1.36 -3.83 -1.28
C VAL A 25 1.73 -5.21 -0.79
N ASP A 26 2.81 -5.23 -0.03
CA ASP A 26 3.29 -6.39 0.70
C ASP A 26 3.79 -5.90 2.06
N VAL A 27 3.51 -6.66 3.12
CA VAL A 27 3.94 -6.34 4.48
C VAL A 27 4.62 -7.53 5.14
N GLU A 28 5.66 -7.24 5.92
CA GLU A 28 6.29 -8.21 6.81
C GLU A 28 5.89 -7.88 8.25
N THR A 29 5.55 -8.89 9.05
CA THR A 29 4.98 -8.70 10.39
C THR A 29 5.64 -9.59 11.45
N GLY A 30 5.48 -9.19 12.72
CA GLY A 30 5.86 -10.00 13.88
C GLY A 30 4.81 -11.04 14.28
N GLY A 31 3.93 -11.45 13.35
CA GLY A 31 2.80 -12.35 13.62
C GLY A 31 1.59 -12.09 12.73
N PHE A 32 0.54 -12.90 12.86
CA PHE A 32 -0.63 -12.86 11.97
C PHE A 32 -1.79 -11.97 12.45
N ASN A 33 -1.78 -11.54 13.71
CA ASN A 33 -2.84 -10.70 14.27
C ASN A 33 -2.51 -9.22 14.08
N PRO A 34 -3.18 -8.50 13.15
CA PRO A 34 -2.82 -7.13 12.79
C PRO A 34 -2.98 -6.13 13.94
N ARG A 35 -3.77 -6.47 14.98
CA ARG A 35 -4.01 -5.60 16.13
C ARG A 35 -2.91 -5.68 17.19
N THR A 36 -2.28 -6.85 17.35
CA THR A 36 -1.30 -7.10 18.42
C THR A 36 0.11 -7.24 17.90
N ASP A 37 0.28 -7.70 16.67
CA ASP A 37 1.59 -8.09 16.15
C ASP A 37 2.20 -6.94 15.35
N ALA A 38 3.52 -6.79 15.42
CA ALA A 38 4.23 -5.66 14.84
C ALA A 38 4.10 -5.63 13.30
N LEU A 39 3.86 -4.44 12.72
CA LEU A 39 4.24 -4.18 11.33
C LEU A 39 5.75 -3.95 11.30
N LEU A 40 6.49 -4.78 10.57
CA LEU A 40 7.93 -4.71 10.48
C LEU A 40 8.39 -4.11 9.16
N GLU A 41 7.80 -4.45 8.02
CA GLU A 41 8.13 -3.84 6.72
C GLU A 41 6.87 -3.60 5.91
N ALA A 42 6.90 -2.57 5.09
CA ALA A 42 5.84 -2.34 4.11
C ALA A 42 6.45 -1.81 2.81
N ALA A 43 6.07 -2.45 1.71
CA ALA A 43 6.37 -2.01 0.36
C ALA A 43 5.08 -1.63 -0.36
N ALA A 44 5.14 -0.57 -1.17
CA ALA A 44 4.08 -0.14 -2.06
C ALA A 44 4.67 0.10 -3.46
N VAL A 45 4.12 -0.57 -4.46
CA VAL A 45 4.50 -0.43 -5.86
C VAL A 45 3.33 0.18 -6.63
N LEU A 46 3.58 1.35 -7.22
CA LEU A 46 2.61 2.02 -8.05
C LEU A 46 2.43 1.28 -9.38
N VAL A 47 1.26 1.42 -9.98
CA VAL A 47 0.98 0.94 -11.33
C VAL A 47 0.63 2.14 -12.21
N TRP A 48 1.14 2.16 -13.43
CA TRP A 48 0.72 3.08 -14.47
C TRP A 48 0.26 2.31 -15.70
N MET A 49 -0.42 3.01 -16.61
CA MET A 49 -0.94 2.44 -17.85
C MET A 49 -0.39 3.24 -19.03
N ASP A 50 0.15 2.54 -20.02
CA ASP A 50 0.63 3.19 -21.24
C ASP A 50 -0.51 3.54 -22.21
N ASP A 51 -0.16 4.24 -23.30
CA ASP A 51 -1.13 4.66 -24.32
C ASP A 51 -1.74 3.48 -25.09
N ALA A 52 -1.10 2.30 -25.05
CA ALA A 52 -1.63 1.06 -25.62
C ALA A 52 -2.56 0.31 -24.64
N GLY A 53 -2.71 0.81 -23.41
CA GLY A 53 -3.59 0.24 -22.39
C GLY A 53 -2.97 -0.87 -21.55
N TYR A 54 -1.66 -1.11 -21.66
CA TYR A 54 -0.95 -2.10 -20.86
C TYR A 54 -0.56 -1.52 -19.50
N LEU A 55 -0.66 -2.36 -18.47
CA LEU A 55 -0.25 -2.01 -17.11
C LEU A 55 1.23 -2.28 -16.91
N HIS A 56 1.90 -1.33 -16.28
CA HIS A 56 3.33 -1.37 -16.02
C HIS A 56 3.63 -1.10 -14.55
N ARG A 57 4.70 -1.70 -14.06
CA ARG A 57 5.27 -1.37 -12.76
C ARG A 57 5.76 0.08 -12.78
N GLY A 58 5.32 0.86 -11.79
CA GLY A 58 5.78 2.20 -11.51
C GLY A 58 6.83 2.24 -10.39
N ALA A 59 6.92 3.39 -9.71
CA ALA A 59 7.84 3.57 -8.60
C ALA A 59 7.54 2.61 -7.44
N THR A 60 8.60 2.17 -6.78
CA THR A 60 8.53 1.38 -5.54
C THR A 60 8.91 2.25 -4.36
N HIS A 61 8.10 2.20 -3.31
CA HIS A 61 8.33 2.86 -2.04
C HIS A 61 8.32 1.79 -0.95
N ALA A 62 9.37 1.72 -0.13
CA ALA A 62 9.48 0.74 0.94
C ALA A 62 10.00 1.38 2.22
N ARG A 63 9.57 0.86 3.35
CA ARG A 63 10.01 1.27 4.68
C ARG A 63 10.17 0.04 5.57
N HIS A 64 11.30 0.02 6.28
CA HIS A 64 11.41 -0.76 7.51
C HIS A 64 10.74 0.03 8.63
N VAL A 65 10.00 -0.67 9.47
CA VAL A 65 9.10 -0.11 10.49
C VAL A 65 9.53 -0.62 11.86
N LEU A 66 9.66 0.28 12.82
CA LEU A 66 9.90 -0.08 14.21
C LEU A 66 8.63 -0.72 14.80
N PRO A 67 8.74 -1.81 15.58
CA PRO A 67 7.60 -2.33 16.34
C PRO A 67 6.97 -1.22 17.18
N PHE A 68 5.64 -1.13 17.16
CA PHE A 68 4.93 -0.18 18.03
C PHE A 68 5.07 -0.60 19.51
N GLU A 69 4.86 0.33 20.43
CA GLU A 69 4.97 0.05 21.86
C GLU A 69 3.99 -1.05 22.30
N GLY A 70 4.51 -2.11 22.91
CA GLY A 70 3.71 -3.26 23.34
C GLY A 70 3.36 -4.25 22.22
N ALA A 71 3.92 -4.10 21.02
CA ALA A 71 3.72 -5.06 19.95
C ALA A 71 4.24 -6.45 20.32
N ASN A 72 3.47 -7.47 19.96
CA ASN A 72 3.90 -8.85 19.99
C ASN A 72 4.87 -9.14 18.83
N LEU A 73 5.87 -9.98 19.11
CA LEU A 73 6.89 -10.44 18.18
C LEU A 73 7.00 -11.96 18.31
N ASP A 74 6.26 -12.66 17.45
CA ASP A 74 6.28 -14.11 17.37
C ASP A 74 7.65 -14.60 16.82
N PRO A 75 8.40 -15.42 17.59
CA PRO A 75 9.68 -15.96 17.15
C PRO A 75 9.59 -16.74 15.84
N ASP A 76 8.50 -17.46 15.58
CA ASP A 76 8.34 -18.26 14.36
C ASP A 76 8.17 -17.33 13.15
N SER A 77 7.40 -16.25 13.30
CA SER A 77 7.26 -15.22 12.28
C SER A 77 8.58 -14.50 11.99
N LEU A 78 9.38 -14.18 13.02
CA LEU A 78 10.71 -13.61 12.84
C LEU A 78 11.69 -14.59 12.18
N ALA A 79 11.58 -15.89 12.47
CA ALA A 79 12.39 -16.91 11.83
C ALA A 79 12.06 -17.06 10.33
N VAL A 80 10.79 -16.93 9.95
CA VAL A 80 10.35 -16.96 8.54
C VAL A 80 10.86 -15.74 7.77
N THR A 81 10.70 -14.54 8.34
CA THR A 81 11.11 -13.29 7.67
C THR A 81 12.62 -13.05 7.72
N GLY A 82 13.31 -13.60 8.71
CA GLY A 82 14.72 -13.33 8.98
C GLY A 82 14.98 -11.90 9.51
N ILE A 83 13.92 -11.18 9.92
CA ILE A 83 14.04 -9.81 10.40
C ILE A 83 14.53 -9.83 11.85
N ASP A 84 15.65 -9.15 12.11
CA ASP A 84 15.98 -8.63 13.43
C ASP A 84 15.40 -7.21 13.56
N PRO A 85 14.32 -7.00 14.33
CA PRO A 85 13.65 -5.69 14.43
C PRO A 85 14.56 -4.59 14.97
N TRP A 86 15.61 -4.95 15.70
CA TRP A 86 16.50 -4.03 16.41
C TRP A 86 17.86 -3.88 15.74
N HIS A 87 18.05 -4.47 14.56
CA HIS A 87 19.32 -4.39 13.85
C HIS A 87 19.69 -2.93 13.54
N PRO A 88 20.88 -2.45 13.95
CA PRO A 88 21.22 -1.02 13.93
C PRO A 88 21.27 -0.43 12.51
N PHE A 89 21.51 -1.25 11.49
CA PHE A 89 21.54 -0.81 10.09
C PHE A 89 20.21 -1.02 9.34
N ARG A 90 19.15 -1.47 10.03
CA ARG A 90 17.83 -1.66 9.43
C ARG A 90 17.19 -0.35 8.97
N ARG A 91 17.61 0.78 9.57
CA ARG A 91 17.07 2.12 9.28
C ARG A 91 15.53 2.14 9.37
N ALA A 92 15.01 1.41 10.36
CA ALA A 92 13.59 1.36 10.62
C ALA A 92 13.10 2.70 11.16
N VAL A 93 11.93 3.13 10.70
CA VAL A 93 11.30 4.39 11.11
C VAL A 93 10.03 4.11 11.92
N PRO A 94 9.54 5.05 12.74
CA PRO A 94 8.27 4.88 13.44
C PRO A 94 7.10 4.61 12.48
N GLU A 95 6.14 3.79 12.91
CA GLU A 95 4.98 3.35 12.11
C GLU A 95 4.24 4.52 11.44
N ALA A 96 4.00 5.61 12.16
CA ALA A 96 3.33 6.80 11.62
C ALA A 96 4.14 7.50 10.52
N GLU A 97 5.46 7.48 10.60
CA GLU A 97 6.36 8.02 9.58
C GLU A 97 6.34 7.14 8.34
N ALA A 98 6.47 5.83 8.51
CA ALA A 98 6.40 4.87 7.40
C ALA A 98 5.10 5.01 6.60
N LEU A 99 3.94 5.08 7.27
CA LEU A 99 2.65 5.26 6.60
C LEU A 99 2.57 6.59 5.86
N ARG A 100 3.08 7.70 6.42
CA ARG A 100 3.07 9.00 5.73
C ARG A 100 3.93 8.97 4.47
N ASP A 101 5.10 8.34 4.56
CA ASP A 101 6.05 8.18 3.47
C ASP A 101 5.50 7.32 2.34
N LEU A 102 4.77 6.25 2.65
CA LEU A 102 4.09 5.40 1.67
C LEU A 102 2.85 6.11 1.07
N PHE A 103 2.04 6.76 1.91
CA PHE A 103 0.77 7.33 1.44
C PHE A 103 0.96 8.61 0.62
N ARG A 104 2.03 9.37 0.82
CA ARG A 104 2.30 10.59 0.05
C ARG A 104 2.39 10.33 -1.47
N PRO A 105 3.28 9.45 -1.97
CA PRO A 105 3.35 9.16 -3.40
C PRO A 105 2.09 8.48 -3.93
N ILE A 106 1.42 7.63 -3.14
CA ILE A 106 0.15 7.02 -3.55
C ILE A 106 -0.93 8.09 -3.79
N ARG A 107 -1.08 9.06 -2.86
CA ARG A 107 -2.04 10.16 -3.05
C ARG A 107 -1.72 11.03 -4.26
N GLN A 108 -0.45 11.18 -4.59
CA GLN A 108 -0.02 11.90 -5.79
C GLN A 108 -0.43 11.10 -7.04
N ALA A 109 -0.09 9.81 -7.10
CA ALA A 109 -0.43 8.94 -8.21
C ALA A 109 -1.94 8.80 -8.44
N VAL A 110 -2.74 8.80 -7.38
CA VAL A 110 -4.22 8.80 -7.47
C VAL A 110 -4.70 10.02 -8.24
N ARG A 111 -4.17 11.22 -7.94
CA ARG A 111 -4.55 12.47 -8.62
C ARG A 111 -4.07 12.47 -10.07
N GLU A 112 -2.82 12.08 -10.31
CA GLU A 112 -2.20 12.09 -11.64
C GLU A 112 -2.87 11.10 -12.59
N SER A 113 -3.32 9.96 -12.06
CA SER A 113 -4.03 8.93 -12.84
C SER A 113 -5.53 9.20 -13.02
N GLY A 114 -6.04 10.34 -12.52
CA GLY A 114 -7.47 10.65 -12.56
C GLY A 114 -8.33 9.64 -11.80
N CYS A 115 -7.76 9.01 -10.77
CA CYS A 115 -8.44 8.10 -9.87
C CYS A 115 -9.01 8.87 -8.66
N ASN A 116 -10.01 8.29 -8.01
CA ASN A 116 -10.64 8.85 -6.81
C ASN A 116 -9.98 8.32 -5.53
N ARG A 117 -9.46 7.08 -5.57
CA ARG A 117 -8.93 6.37 -4.40
C ARG A 117 -7.96 5.26 -4.84
N ALA A 118 -7.07 4.82 -3.95
CA ALA A 118 -6.27 3.63 -4.19
C ALA A 118 -7.03 2.35 -3.79
N ILE A 119 -6.76 1.25 -4.47
CA ILE A 119 -7.18 -0.10 -4.09
C ILE A 119 -5.92 -0.95 -3.90
N LEU A 120 -5.82 -1.61 -2.74
CA LEU A 120 -4.68 -2.46 -2.43
C LEU A 120 -4.71 -3.70 -3.32
N VAL A 121 -3.56 -4.06 -3.89
CA VAL A 121 -3.33 -5.32 -4.59
C VAL A 121 -2.30 -6.10 -3.78
N GLY A 122 -2.57 -7.36 -3.44
CA GLY A 122 -1.68 -8.18 -2.62
C GLY A 122 -1.88 -9.67 -2.90
N HIS A 123 -1.11 -10.55 -2.26
CA HIS A 123 -1.26 -12.00 -2.39
C HIS A 123 -1.81 -12.57 -1.08
N ASN A 124 -3.08 -12.98 -1.08
CA ASN A 124 -3.92 -13.00 0.13
C ASN A 124 -4.18 -11.58 0.67
N ALA A 125 -4.50 -10.66 -0.23
CA ALA A 125 -4.50 -9.20 -0.01
C ALA A 125 -5.27 -8.68 1.23
N PHE A 126 -6.20 -9.47 1.77
CA PHE A 126 -6.91 -9.12 3.00
C PHE A 126 -5.96 -9.04 4.21
N PHE A 127 -4.91 -9.86 4.23
CA PHE A 127 -3.88 -9.82 5.26
C PHE A 127 -3.18 -8.45 5.29
N ASP A 128 -2.56 -8.05 4.16
CA ASP A 128 -1.84 -6.78 4.04
C ASP A 128 -2.74 -5.58 4.35
N LEU A 129 -3.98 -5.60 3.82
CA LEU A 129 -4.94 -4.53 4.05
C LEU A 129 -5.28 -4.37 5.53
N ASN A 130 -5.47 -5.46 6.26
CA ASN A 130 -5.79 -5.40 7.69
C ASN A 130 -4.61 -4.91 8.52
N VAL A 131 -3.38 -5.31 8.18
CA VAL A 131 -2.17 -4.80 8.84
C VAL A 131 -2.02 -3.30 8.63
N ILE A 132 -2.19 -2.81 7.39
CA ILE A 132 -2.16 -1.38 7.07
C ILE A 132 -3.28 -0.63 7.80
N ASN A 133 -4.50 -1.18 7.83
CA ASN A 133 -5.63 -0.55 8.53
C ASN A 133 -5.38 -0.45 10.05
N ALA A 134 -4.87 -1.51 10.68
CA ALA A 134 -4.55 -1.51 12.10
C ALA A 134 -3.43 -0.53 12.45
N ALA A 135 -2.39 -0.44 11.60
CA ALA A 135 -1.34 0.57 11.73
C ALA A 135 -1.90 2.00 11.61
N VAL A 136 -2.84 2.23 10.69
CA VAL A 136 -3.52 3.53 10.55
C VAL A 136 -4.35 3.87 11.79
N GLU A 137 -5.07 2.89 12.35
CA GLU A 137 -5.84 3.05 13.58
C GLU A 137 -4.95 3.40 14.77
N ARG A 138 -3.87 2.65 15.00
CA ARG A 138 -2.89 2.90 16.08
C ARG A 138 -2.25 4.28 15.98
N THR A 139 -1.82 4.66 14.78
CA THR A 139 -1.04 5.90 14.56
C THR A 139 -1.89 7.16 14.41
N GLY A 140 -3.19 7.02 14.16
CA GLY A 140 -4.08 8.14 13.84
C GLY A 140 -3.72 8.88 12.55
N VAL A 141 -2.95 8.26 11.65
CA VAL A 141 -2.55 8.88 10.37
C VAL A 141 -3.79 9.18 9.52
N LYS A 142 -4.04 10.47 9.29
CA LYS A 142 -5.16 10.94 8.48
C LYS A 142 -4.90 10.74 6.98
N ARG A 143 -5.99 10.76 6.20
CA ARG A 143 -5.95 10.69 4.72
C ARG A 143 -5.31 9.40 4.20
N ASN A 144 -5.70 8.26 4.77
CA ASN A 144 -5.42 6.94 4.20
C ASN A 144 -5.97 6.90 2.76
N PRO A 145 -5.11 6.73 1.72
CA PRO A 145 -5.53 6.72 0.33
C PRO A 145 -6.26 5.44 -0.07
N PHE A 146 -6.12 4.36 0.70
CA PHE A 146 -6.70 3.08 0.37
C PHE A 146 -8.21 3.05 0.63
N HIS A 147 -8.88 2.26 -0.18
CA HIS A 147 -10.23 1.81 0.09
C HIS A 147 -10.23 0.91 1.34
N PRO A 148 -11.16 1.08 2.29
CA PRO A 148 -11.03 0.49 3.64
C PRO A 148 -11.24 -1.03 3.70
N PHE A 149 -11.98 -1.63 2.76
CA PHE A 149 -12.32 -3.06 2.80
C PHE A 149 -12.07 -3.80 1.47
N SER A 150 -12.32 -3.16 0.32
CA SER A 150 -12.01 -3.76 -0.98
C SER A 150 -10.52 -3.79 -1.29
N CYS A 151 -10.06 -4.92 -1.85
CA CYS A 151 -8.73 -5.14 -2.41
C CYS A 151 -8.83 -5.98 -3.69
N PHE A 152 -7.74 -6.06 -4.45
CA PHE A 152 -7.55 -7.07 -5.49
C PHE A 152 -6.58 -8.14 -4.98
N ASP A 153 -7.10 -9.35 -4.83
CA ASP A 153 -6.31 -10.48 -4.37
C ASP A 153 -5.70 -11.25 -5.55
N THR A 154 -4.37 -11.32 -5.58
CA THR A 154 -3.63 -11.99 -6.64
C THR A 154 -3.66 -13.51 -6.53
N VAL A 155 -3.97 -14.10 -5.37
CA VAL A 155 -4.28 -15.54 -5.28
C VAL A 155 -5.50 -15.85 -6.12
N THR A 156 -6.59 -15.11 -5.89
CA THR A 156 -7.82 -15.24 -6.68
C THR A 156 -7.58 -14.96 -8.17
N LEU A 157 -6.80 -13.94 -8.53
CA LEU A 157 -6.49 -13.64 -9.94
C LEU A 157 -5.61 -14.71 -10.61
N ALA A 158 -4.74 -15.39 -9.86
CA ALA A 158 -3.82 -16.40 -10.39
C ALA A 158 -4.40 -17.82 -10.42
N GLY A 159 -5.57 -18.06 -9.82
CA GLY A 159 -6.23 -19.37 -9.79
C GLY A 159 -6.90 -19.79 -11.11
N VAL A 160 -6.64 -19.08 -12.21
CA VAL A 160 -7.18 -19.33 -13.56
C VAL A 160 -6.34 -20.28 -14.38
#